data_AF-A0A0J6L0F0-F1
#
_entry.id   AF-A0A0J6L0F0-F1
#
_cell.length_a   1.000
_cell.length_b   1.000
_cell.length_c   1.000
_cell.angle_alpha   90.00
_cell.angle_beta   90.00
_cell.angle_gamma   90.00
#
_symmetry.space_group_name_H-M   'P 1'
#
loop_
_entity.id
_entity.type
_entity.pdbx_description
1 polymer ?
#
loop_
_entity_poly.entity_id
_entity_poly.type
_entity_poly.pdbx_seq_one_letter_code
_entity_poly.pdbx_strand_id
1 'polypeptide(L)'
;MFNKIFLIVALIGVPLSVLGKTLHWPQTIMFAVYCITIIALAGFMGRATESLAIVSGPRIGGLLNATFGNAVELIISIFALQAGLIEVVLASLTGSVLGNLLLVGGLSFFIGGLKYKRQSFNVYDARHNSALLIFAVVVAFVIPEIFSMSMDAGKTYQLSIGVSIIMIIMYLAALLFKLVTHRGVYQHKSDEVAHEEEPEWSKGKALLILAIATIAVAYVSEALVHTFETVAKSFGWSELFIGVIIVAIVGNAAEHASAIIMAYKNKVNIAVEIAVGSTLQIAMFVAPVLVLLSMFSAQKMPLVFTIPELVSMITAVFLTIAISNDGDTNWFEGGTLLAAYVIMGIGFYLL
;
A
#
# COMPACT_ATOMS: atom_id res chain seq x y z
N MET A 1 -14.69 11.40 16.43
CA MET A 1 -14.99 12.39 15.37
C MET A 1 -14.66 11.82 13.98
N PHE A 2 -13.48 11.22 13.81
CA PHE A 2 -13.01 10.59 12.57
C PHE A 2 -14.01 9.59 11.95
N ASN A 3 -14.56 8.65 12.74
CA ASN A 3 -15.54 7.67 12.26
C ASN A 3 -16.82 8.28 11.68
N LYS A 4 -17.25 9.46 12.15
CA LYS A 4 -18.46 10.12 11.63
C LYS A 4 -18.19 10.73 10.25
N ILE A 5 -17.01 11.32 10.04
CA ILE A 5 -16.63 11.91 8.76
C ILE A 5 -16.52 10.81 7.70
N PHE A 6 -15.78 9.73 7.97
CA PHE A 6 -15.64 8.61 7.05
C PHE A 6 -17.01 7.98 6.71
N LEU A 7 -17.90 7.85 7.70
CA LEU A 7 -19.25 7.34 7.47
C LEU A 7 -20.07 8.26 6.56
N ILE A 8 -20.06 9.58 6.80
CA ILE A 8 -20.79 10.55 5.98
C ILE A 8 -20.25 10.54 4.55
N VAL A 9 -18.92 10.53 4.40
CA VAL A 9 -18.28 10.48 3.08
C VAL A 9 -18.63 9.19 2.34
N ALA A 10 -18.61 8.03 2.99
CA ALA A 10 -19.00 6.78 2.35
C ALA A 10 -20.50 6.76 1.98
N LEU A 11 -21.38 7.19 2.90
CA LEU A 11 -22.84 7.19 2.70
C LEU A 11 -23.29 8.15 1.60
N ILE A 12 -22.60 9.28 1.42
CA ILE A 12 -22.92 10.25 0.38
C ILE A 12 -22.16 9.92 -0.92
N GLY A 13 -20.90 9.52 -0.78
CA GLY A 13 -19.99 9.26 -1.89
C GLY A 13 -20.41 8.08 -2.75
N VAL A 14 -20.89 6.98 -2.16
CA VAL A 14 -21.36 5.82 -2.95
C VAL A 14 -22.58 6.16 -3.82
N PRO A 15 -23.68 6.74 -3.27
CA PRO A 15 -24.79 7.20 -4.11
C PRO A 15 -24.39 8.25 -5.16
N LEU A 16 -23.53 9.21 -4.81
CA LEU A 16 -23.01 10.18 -5.79
C LEU A 16 -22.22 9.51 -6.90
N SER A 17 -21.43 8.48 -6.57
CA SER A 17 -20.67 7.70 -7.55
C SER A 17 -21.60 6.99 -8.54
N VAL A 18 -22.69 6.40 -8.04
CA VAL A 18 -23.71 5.75 -8.88
C VAL A 18 -24.46 6.78 -9.73
N LEU A 19 -24.96 7.86 -9.12
CA LEU A 19 -25.73 8.90 -9.81
C LEU A 19 -24.90 9.64 -10.85
N GLY A 20 -23.65 9.98 -10.54
CA GLY A 20 -22.77 10.66 -11.48
C GLY A 20 -22.40 9.77 -12.67
N LYS A 21 -22.24 8.45 -12.46
CA LYS A 21 -22.05 7.47 -13.55
C LYS A 21 -23.29 7.37 -14.43
N THR A 22 -24.50 7.30 -13.85
CA THR A 22 -25.75 7.15 -14.62
C THR A 22 -26.21 8.43 -15.31
N LEU A 23 -25.93 9.60 -14.71
CA LEU A 23 -26.26 10.91 -15.26
C LEU A 23 -25.13 11.49 -16.14
N HIS A 24 -24.06 10.73 -16.38
CA HIS A 24 -22.91 11.12 -17.20
C HIS A 24 -22.31 12.47 -16.82
N TRP A 25 -22.09 12.69 -15.52
CA TRP A 25 -21.44 13.89 -15.02
C TRP A 25 -19.97 14.01 -15.49
N PRO A 26 -19.38 15.22 -15.47
CA PRO A 26 -18.01 15.44 -15.93
C PRO A 26 -17.01 14.50 -15.24
N GLN A 27 -16.24 13.75 -16.04
CA GLN A 27 -15.34 12.71 -15.53
C GLN A 27 -14.26 13.23 -14.58
N THR A 28 -13.82 14.48 -14.75
CA THR A 28 -12.84 15.13 -13.86
C THR A 28 -13.36 15.32 -12.44
N ILE A 29 -14.64 15.70 -12.30
CA ILE A 29 -15.30 15.82 -10.99
C ILE A 29 -15.53 14.41 -10.42
N MET A 30 -15.99 13.49 -11.27
CA MET A 30 -16.25 12.11 -10.85
C MET A 30 -14.99 11.41 -10.35
N PHE A 31 -13.84 11.63 -10.98
CA PHE A 31 -12.55 11.13 -10.49
C PHE A 31 -12.29 11.53 -9.03
N ALA A 32 -12.44 12.82 -8.71
CA ALA A 32 -12.26 13.31 -7.34
C ALA A 32 -13.29 12.69 -6.37
N VAL A 33 -14.55 12.57 -6.78
CA VAL A 33 -15.61 11.93 -5.99
C VAL A 33 -15.28 10.46 -5.73
N TYR A 34 -14.82 9.72 -6.73
CA TYR A 34 -14.43 8.33 -6.61
C TYR A 34 -13.24 8.16 -5.66
N CYS A 35 -12.18 8.95 -5.81
CA CYS A 35 -11.01 8.92 -4.92
C CYS A 35 -11.41 9.15 -3.45
N ILE A 36 -12.18 10.20 -3.17
CA ILE A 36 -12.64 10.53 -1.81
C ILE A 36 -13.53 9.42 -1.24
N THR A 37 -14.40 8.84 -2.06
CA THR A 37 -15.28 7.74 -1.67
C THR A 37 -14.47 6.49 -1.32
N ILE A 38 -13.49 6.13 -2.14
CA ILE A 38 -12.63 4.97 -1.91
C ILE A 38 -11.81 5.14 -0.63
N ILE A 39 -11.23 6.31 -0.37
CA ILE A 39 -10.51 6.60 0.88
C ILE A 39 -11.39 6.30 2.10
N ALA A 40 -12.65 6.73 2.06
CA ALA A 40 -13.58 6.47 3.15
C ALA A 40 -13.89 4.97 3.31
N LEU A 41 -14.14 4.27 2.20
CA LEU A 41 -14.41 2.83 2.19
C LEU A 41 -13.21 2.00 2.65
N ALA A 42 -12.00 2.37 2.22
CA ALA A 42 -10.74 1.77 2.66
C ALA A 42 -10.61 1.82 4.18
N GLY A 43 -10.97 2.94 4.81
CA GLY A 43 -10.96 3.09 6.26
C GLY A 43 -11.95 2.17 6.99
N PHE A 44 -13.05 1.75 6.35
CA PHE A 44 -13.94 0.71 6.91
C PHE A 44 -13.41 -0.70 6.67
N MET A 45 -12.84 -0.93 5.48
CA MET A 45 -12.22 -2.20 5.11
C MET A 45 -11.07 -2.54 6.06
N GLY A 46 -10.14 -1.61 6.32
CA GLY A 46 -9.03 -1.80 7.25
C GLY A 46 -9.48 -2.16 8.66
N ARG A 47 -10.44 -1.42 9.23
CA ARG A 47 -11.00 -1.71 10.57
C ARG A 47 -11.73 -3.05 10.65
N ALA A 48 -12.40 -3.44 9.56
CA ALA A 48 -13.05 -4.75 9.48
C ALA A 48 -12.01 -5.87 9.46
N THR A 49 -10.96 -5.71 8.64
CA THR A 49 -9.84 -6.65 8.56
C THR A 49 -9.12 -6.79 9.89
N GLU A 50 -8.84 -5.68 10.57
CA GLU A 50 -8.21 -5.66 11.90
C GLU A 50 -9.07 -6.39 12.95
N SER A 51 -10.37 -6.08 13.02
CA SER A 51 -11.30 -6.76 13.93
C SER A 51 -11.37 -8.27 13.64
N LEU A 52 -11.40 -8.67 12.37
CA LEU A 52 -11.39 -10.09 12.00
C LEU A 52 -10.05 -10.76 12.30
N ALA A 53 -8.94 -10.04 12.16
CA ALA A 53 -7.61 -10.56 12.43
C ALA A 53 -7.42 -10.85 13.92
N ILE A 54 -7.85 -9.94 14.79
CA ILE A 54 -7.88 -10.12 16.25
C ILE A 54 -8.70 -11.36 16.62
N VAL A 55 -9.95 -11.46 16.13
CA VAL A 55 -10.85 -12.56 16.49
C VAL A 55 -10.40 -13.92 15.94
N SER A 56 -9.72 -13.95 14.79
CA SER A 56 -9.27 -15.18 14.14
C SER A 56 -7.93 -15.69 14.68
N GLY A 57 -7.30 -14.93 15.56
CA GLY A 57 -6.00 -15.22 16.15
C GLY A 57 -4.82 -14.96 15.19
N PRO A 58 -3.57 -14.96 15.69
CA PRO A 58 -2.42 -14.41 14.97
C PRO A 58 -2.14 -15.04 13.60
N ARG A 59 -2.38 -16.35 13.44
CA ARG A 59 -2.08 -17.09 12.19
C ARG A 59 -3.03 -16.71 11.06
N ILE A 60 -4.34 -16.89 11.31
CA ILE A 60 -5.37 -16.57 10.32
C ILE A 60 -5.48 -15.05 10.15
N GLY A 61 -5.32 -14.30 11.24
CA GLY A 61 -5.31 -12.85 11.21
C GLY A 61 -4.17 -12.27 10.36
N GLY A 62 -2.98 -12.84 10.42
CA GLY A 62 -1.87 -12.44 9.53
C GLY A 62 -2.20 -12.62 8.05
N LEU A 63 -2.84 -13.73 7.68
CA LEU A 63 -3.28 -13.99 6.28
C LEU A 63 -4.42 -13.07 5.85
N LEU A 64 -5.39 -12.83 6.74
CA LEU A 64 -6.49 -11.89 6.48
C LEU A 64 -5.95 -10.47 6.27
N ASN A 65 -4.99 -10.05 7.10
CA ASN A 65 -4.37 -8.73 6.97
C ASN A 65 -3.54 -8.63 5.68
N ALA A 66 -2.77 -9.66 5.33
CA ALA A 66 -2.04 -9.71 4.06
C ALA A 66 -2.94 -9.49 2.84
N THR A 67 -4.12 -10.13 2.85
CA THR A 67 -5.04 -10.14 1.71
C THR A 67 -5.92 -8.89 1.70
N PHE A 68 -6.62 -8.62 2.80
CA PHE A 68 -7.63 -7.56 2.88
C PHE A 68 -7.09 -6.22 3.37
N GLY A 69 -5.87 -6.17 3.90
CA GLY A 69 -5.18 -4.89 4.17
C GLY A 69 -4.88 -4.13 2.89
N ASN A 70 -4.47 -4.85 1.84
CA ASN A 70 -4.19 -4.29 0.50
C ASN A 70 -5.34 -4.51 -0.50
N ALA A 71 -6.55 -4.83 -0.04
CA ALA A 71 -7.63 -5.20 -0.96
C ALA A 71 -8.02 -4.03 -1.87
N VAL A 72 -7.97 -2.78 -1.40
CA VAL A 72 -8.30 -1.61 -2.23
C VAL A 72 -7.31 -1.47 -3.38
N GLU A 73 -6.00 -1.54 -3.08
CA GLU A 73 -4.92 -1.52 -4.07
C GLU A 73 -5.09 -2.64 -5.10
N LEU A 74 -5.32 -3.88 -4.62
CA LEU A 74 -5.49 -5.05 -5.48
C LEU A 74 -6.73 -4.90 -6.38
N ILE A 75 -7.85 -4.40 -5.85
CA ILE A 75 -9.08 -4.20 -6.61
C ILE A 75 -8.89 -3.14 -7.70
N ILE A 76 -8.32 -1.98 -7.37
CA ILE A 76 -8.05 -0.92 -8.36
C ILE A 76 -7.11 -1.46 -9.45
N SER A 77 -6.04 -2.16 -9.05
CA SER A 77 -5.06 -2.74 -9.96
C SER A 77 -5.65 -3.80 -10.88
N ILE A 78 -6.56 -4.65 -10.38
CA ILE A 78 -7.24 -5.67 -11.20
C ILE A 78 -8.11 -4.99 -12.27
N PHE A 79 -8.88 -3.96 -11.92
CA PHE A 79 -9.71 -3.25 -12.91
C PHE A 79 -8.85 -2.48 -13.92
N ALA A 80 -7.76 -1.84 -13.47
CA ALA A 80 -6.81 -1.19 -14.37
C ALA A 80 -6.15 -2.20 -15.33
N LEU A 81 -5.76 -3.39 -14.84
CA LEU A 81 -5.21 -4.46 -15.66
C LEU A 81 -6.23 -4.99 -16.68
N GLN A 82 -7.51 -5.11 -16.30
CA GLN A 82 -8.59 -5.50 -17.22
C GLN A 82 -8.86 -4.43 -18.27
N ALA A 83 -8.69 -3.16 -17.94
CA ALA A 83 -8.76 -2.04 -18.88
C ALA A 83 -7.51 -1.89 -19.76
N GLY A 84 -6.47 -2.71 -19.56
CA GLY A 84 -5.22 -2.65 -20.32
C GLY A 84 -4.26 -1.53 -19.87
N LEU A 85 -4.50 -0.92 -18.71
CA LEU A 85 -3.71 0.19 -18.17
C LEU A 85 -2.54 -0.34 -17.34
N ILE A 86 -1.66 -1.12 -17.98
CA ILE A 86 -0.51 -1.76 -17.31
C ILE A 86 0.42 -0.72 -16.69
N GLU A 87 0.65 0.40 -17.38
CA GLU A 87 1.49 1.49 -16.88
C GLU A 87 0.96 2.04 -15.56
N VAL A 88 -0.37 2.27 -15.46
CA VAL A 88 -1.00 2.74 -14.21
C VAL A 88 -0.86 1.70 -13.09
N VAL A 89 -0.96 0.40 -13.39
CA VAL A 89 -0.80 -0.65 -12.38
C VAL A 89 0.63 -0.65 -11.83
N LEU A 90 1.65 -0.66 -12.70
CA LEU A 90 3.06 -0.62 -12.28
C LEU A 90 3.39 0.67 -11.51
N ALA A 91 2.90 1.80 -12.03
CA ALA A 91 3.01 3.11 -11.40
C ALA A 91 2.38 3.11 -9.99
N SER A 92 1.20 2.51 -9.81
CA SER A 92 0.56 2.41 -8.49
C SER A 92 1.36 1.56 -7.51
N LEU A 93 1.98 0.45 -7.96
CA LEU A 93 2.87 -0.36 -7.12
C LEU A 93 4.11 0.44 -6.69
N THR A 94 4.74 1.17 -7.62
CA THR A 94 5.84 2.10 -7.33
C THR A 94 5.39 3.14 -6.29
N GLY A 95 4.26 3.79 -6.56
CA GLY A 95 3.67 4.80 -5.70
C GLY A 95 3.36 4.30 -4.30
N SER A 96 2.92 3.06 -4.18
CA SER A 96 2.59 2.43 -2.91
C SER A 96 3.83 2.15 -2.08
N VAL A 97 4.95 1.74 -2.69
CA VAL A 97 6.25 1.66 -2.03
C VAL A 97 6.71 3.04 -1.56
N LEU A 98 6.69 4.05 -2.43
CA LEU A 98 7.11 5.42 -2.09
C LEU A 98 6.21 6.05 -1.01
N GLY A 99 4.90 5.85 -1.13
CA GLY A 99 3.88 6.33 -0.21
C GLY A 99 4.10 5.75 1.18
N ASN A 100 4.25 4.45 1.30
CA ASN A 100 4.44 3.82 2.61
C ASN A 100 5.78 4.22 3.26
N LEU A 101 6.89 4.13 2.51
CA LEU A 101 8.20 4.37 3.08
C LEU A 101 8.45 5.85 3.38
N LEU A 102 8.09 6.75 2.46
CA LEU A 102 8.44 8.17 2.57
C LEU A 102 7.27 9.02 3.09
N LEU A 103 6.07 8.86 2.53
CA LEU A 103 4.92 9.68 2.93
C LEU A 103 4.38 9.25 4.30
N VAL A 104 4.07 7.97 4.48
CA VAL A 104 3.49 7.45 5.74
C VAL A 104 4.53 7.40 6.83
N GLY A 105 5.71 6.84 6.55
CA GLY A 105 6.85 6.86 7.47
C GLY A 105 7.20 8.29 7.87
N GLY A 106 7.32 9.19 6.88
CA GLY A 106 7.60 10.60 7.10
C GLY A 106 6.55 11.33 7.92
N LEU A 107 5.25 11.19 7.59
CA LEU A 107 4.15 11.79 8.35
C LEU A 107 4.10 11.25 9.78
N SER A 108 4.35 9.95 9.96
CA SER A 108 4.35 9.30 11.27
C SER A 108 5.45 9.87 12.16
N PHE A 109 6.69 9.93 11.67
CA PHE A 109 7.83 10.47 12.43
C PHE A 109 7.71 11.98 12.63
N PHE A 110 7.20 12.71 11.64
CA PHE A 110 7.00 14.15 11.74
C PHE A 110 5.94 14.47 12.81
N ILE A 111 4.73 13.92 12.69
CA ILE A 111 3.62 14.22 13.61
C ILE A 111 3.88 13.67 15.01
N GLY A 112 4.46 12.48 15.12
CA GLY A 112 4.86 11.92 16.41
C GLY A 112 6.00 12.74 17.05
N GLY A 113 6.99 13.13 16.27
CA GLY A 113 8.15 13.93 16.69
C GLY A 113 7.81 15.37 17.09
N LEU A 114 6.70 15.94 16.60
CA LEU A 114 6.20 17.24 17.08
C LEU A 114 5.73 17.18 18.54
N LYS A 115 5.29 16.00 19.00
CA LYS A 115 4.81 15.79 20.37
C LYS A 115 5.88 15.19 21.29
N TYR A 116 6.72 14.28 20.77
CA TYR A 116 7.76 13.61 21.52
C TYR A 116 9.13 13.94 20.94
N LYS A 117 10.11 14.30 21.79
CA LYS A 117 11.45 14.70 21.33
C LYS A 117 12.17 13.57 20.58
N ARG A 118 11.96 12.32 21.00
CA ARG A 118 12.54 11.08 20.47
C ARG A 118 11.51 9.97 20.61
N GLN A 119 11.43 9.07 19.63
CA GLN A 119 10.56 7.90 19.67
C GLN A 119 11.33 6.65 19.22
N SER A 120 11.58 5.76 20.18
CA SER A 120 12.32 4.52 19.94
C SER A 120 11.44 3.38 19.46
N PHE A 121 11.96 2.54 18.58
CA PHE A 121 11.38 1.30 18.07
C PHE A 121 12.41 0.18 18.06
N ASN A 122 11.99 -1.04 17.72
CA ASN A 122 12.86 -2.21 17.80
C ASN A 122 13.87 -2.27 16.65
N VAL A 123 15.16 -2.15 16.98
CA VAL A 123 16.27 -2.25 16.02
C VAL A 123 16.33 -3.64 15.35
N TYR A 124 15.97 -4.70 16.06
CA TYR A 124 16.02 -6.06 15.50
C TYR A 124 14.95 -6.24 14.40
N ASP A 125 13.73 -5.78 14.66
CA ASP A 125 12.64 -5.81 13.67
C ASP A 125 12.97 -4.90 12.48
N ALA A 126 13.49 -3.71 12.75
CA ALA A 126 13.92 -2.77 11.72
C ALA A 126 15.00 -3.38 10.80
N ARG A 127 16.00 -4.07 11.36
CA ARG A 127 17.06 -4.74 10.60
C ARG A 127 16.54 -5.94 9.80
N HIS A 128 15.68 -6.76 10.40
CA HIS A 128 15.05 -7.88 9.69
C HIS A 128 14.23 -7.38 8.49
N ASN A 129 13.41 -6.36 8.72
CA ASN A 129 12.60 -5.72 7.69
C ASN A 129 13.45 -5.04 6.61
N SER A 130 14.58 -4.43 6.98
CA SER A 130 15.53 -3.82 6.03
C SER A 130 16.08 -4.85 5.02
N ALA A 131 16.46 -6.04 5.50
CA ALA A 131 16.95 -7.11 4.63
C ALA A 131 15.86 -7.59 3.66
N LEU A 132 14.62 -7.73 4.15
CA LEU A 132 13.48 -8.10 3.31
C LEU A 132 13.12 -7.01 2.30
N LEU A 133 13.21 -5.72 2.66
CA LEU A 133 12.98 -4.61 1.74
C LEU A 133 14.00 -4.60 0.61
N ILE A 134 15.29 -4.82 0.91
CA ILE A 134 16.33 -4.93 -0.11
C ILE A 134 16.03 -6.11 -1.04
N PHE A 135 15.67 -7.27 -0.49
CA PHE A 135 15.28 -8.42 -1.31
C PHE A 135 14.05 -8.12 -2.17
N ALA A 136 12.97 -7.60 -1.58
CA ALA A 136 11.68 -7.44 -2.23
C ALA A 136 11.68 -6.32 -3.29
N VAL A 137 12.36 -5.21 -3.04
CA VAL A 137 12.37 -4.07 -3.96
C VAL A 137 13.61 -4.09 -4.84
N VAL A 138 14.81 -4.17 -4.26
CA VAL A 138 16.05 -4.09 -5.03
C VAL A 138 16.24 -5.35 -5.85
N VAL A 139 16.19 -6.54 -5.24
CA VAL A 139 16.41 -7.77 -6.04
C VAL A 139 15.21 -8.04 -6.94
N ALA A 140 13.99 -8.01 -6.42
CA ALA A 140 12.84 -8.48 -7.19
C ALA A 140 12.32 -7.49 -8.25
N PHE A 141 12.58 -6.18 -8.16
CA PHE A 141 12.19 -5.22 -9.20
C PHE A 141 13.34 -4.77 -10.10
N VAL A 142 14.58 -4.65 -9.59
CA VAL A 142 15.72 -4.21 -10.42
C VAL A 142 16.18 -5.30 -11.37
N ILE A 143 16.23 -6.56 -10.90
CA ILE A 143 16.76 -7.66 -11.71
C ILE A 143 15.89 -7.91 -12.95
N PRO A 144 14.55 -7.99 -12.87
CA PRO A 144 13.72 -8.10 -14.06
C PRO A 144 13.93 -6.96 -15.06
N GLU A 145 13.98 -5.71 -14.58
CA GLU A 145 14.19 -4.54 -15.43
C GLU A 145 15.50 -4.63 -16.22
N ILE A 146 16.63 -4.80 -15.52
CA ILE A 146 17.96 -4.84 -16.16
C ILE A 146 18.09 -6.01 -17.14
N PHE A 147 17.58 -7.19 -16.78
CA PHE A 147 17.66 -8.36 -17.64
C PHE A 147 16.70 -8.27 -18.84
N SER A 148 15.55 -7.60 -18.68
CA SER A 148 14.57 -7.41 -19.75
C SER A 148 15.12 -6.61 -20.93
N MET A 149 16.06 -5.70 -20.70
CA MET A 149 16.70 -4.87 -21.73
C MET A 149 17.38 -5.70 -22.84
N SER A 150 17.75 -6.94 -22.55
CA SER A 150 18.39 -7.87 -23.51
C SER A 150 17.48 -9.05 -23.89
N MET A 151 16.20 -9.02 -23.50
CA MET A 151 15.25 -10.11 -23.70
C MET A 151 14.10 -9.70 -24.63
N ASP A 152 13.51 -10.67 -25.33
CA ASP A 152 12.23 -10.46 -25.99
C ASP A 152 11.08 -10.41 -24.97
N ALA A 153 9.90 -9.98 -25.41
CA ALA A 153 8.72 -9.84 -24.55
C ALA A 153 8.30 -11.17 -23.89
N GLY A 154 8.48 -12.30 -24.57
CA GLY A 154 8.14 -13.62 -24.05
C GLY A 154 9.04 -14.03 -22.89
N LYS A 155 10.36 -13.89 -23.07
CA LYS A 155 11.36 -14.17 -22.02
C LYS A 155 11.23 -13.22 -20.84
N THR A 156 10.99 -11.93 -21.09
CA THR A 156 10.76 -10.92 -20.06
C THR A 156 9.57 -11.28 -19.17
N TYR A 157 8.48 -11.73 -19.80
CA TYR A 157 7.30 -12.17 -19.06
C TYR A 157 7.53 -13.48 -18.29
N GLN A 158 8.24 -14.46 -18.87
CA GLN A 158 8.61 -15.69 -18.17
C GLN A 158 9.50 -15.43 -16.95
N LEU A 159 10.46 -14.51 -17.06
CA LEU A 159 11.28 -14.05 -15.94
C LEU A 159 10.40 -13.45 -14.84
N SER A 160 9.45 -12.59 -15.22
CA SER A 160 8.51 -11.94 -14.28
C SER A 160 7.63 -12.96 -13.55
N ILE A 161 7.15 -14.01 -14.24
CA ILE A 161 6.41 -15.12 -13.61
C ILE A 161 7.30 -15.86 -12.61
N GLY A 162 8.53 -16.21 -13.00
CA GLY A 162 9.47 -16.91 -12.13
C GLY A 162 9.78 -16.14 -10.86
N VAL A 163 10.06 -14.83 -10.99
CA VAL A 163 10.29 -13.92 -9.87
C VAL A 163 9.04 -13.81 -8.99
N SER A 164 7.85 -13.69 -9.59
CA SER A 164 6.57 -13.62 -8.86
C SER A 164 6.31 -14.87 -8.00
N ILE A 165 6.56 -16.07 -8.54
CA ILE A 165 6.40 -17.32 -7.79
C ILE A 165 7.38 -17.36 -6.61
N ILE A 166 8.65 -17.00 -6.82
CA ILE A 166 9.66 -16.97 -5.76
C ILE A 166 9.26 -15.97 -4.67
N MET A 167 8.79 -14.78 -5.05
CA MET A 167 8.35 -13.75 -4.11
C MET A 167 7.19 -14.23 -3.22
N ILE A 168 6.16 -14.85 -3.80
CA ILE A 168 5.02 -15.38 -3.03
C ILE A 168 5.48 -16.50 -2.09
N ILE A 169 6.35 -17.41 -2.54
CA ILE A 169 6.90 -18.47 -1.69
C ILE A 169 7.66 -17.86 -0.50
N MET A 170 8.52 -16.87 -0.77
CA MET A 170 9.27 -16.17 0.27
C MET A 170 8.36 -15.40 1.23
N TYR A 171 7.27 -14.81 0.73
CA TYR A 171 6.29 -14.12 1.56
C TYR A 171 5.57 -15.08 2.50
N LEU A 172 5.09 -16.22 1.99
CA LEU A 172 4.45 -17.26 2.80
C LEU A 172 5.42 -17.88 3.80
N ALA A 173 6.68 -18.08 3.40
CA ALA A 173 7.73 -18.55 4.31
C ALA A 173 8.01 -17.53 5.42
N ALA A 174 8.04 -16.23 5.11
CA ALA A 174 8.20 -15.17 6.10
C ALA A 174 7.00 -15.09 7.07
N LEU A 175 5.77 -15.24 6.58
CA LEU A 175 4.58 -15.35 7.42
C LEU A 175 4.65 -16.58 8.34
N LEU A 176 5.05 -17.74 7.81
CA LEU A 176 5.22 -18.96 8.60
C LEU A 176 6.33 -18.79 9.64
N PHE A 177 7.43 -18.11 9.29
CA PHE A 177 8.51 -17.80 10.20
C PHE A 177 8.02 -16.94 11.37
N LYS A 178 7.36 -15.81 11.07
CA LYS A 178 6.88 -14.86 12.08
C LYS A 178 5.75 -15.43 12.95
N LEU A 179 4.81 -16.16 12.36
CA LEU A 179 3.57 -16.59 13.04
C LEU A 179 3.65 -17.98 13.66
N VAL A 180 4.62 -18.82 13.25
CA VAL A 180 4.73 -20.22 13.71
C VAL A 180 6.10 -20.51 14.30
N THR A 181 7.17 -20.46 13.50
CA THR A 181 8.46 -21.04 13.95
C THR A 181 9.22 -20.15 14.93
N HIS A 182 9.12 -18.83 14.78
CA HIS A 182 9.83 -17.85 15.62
C HIS A 182 8.85 -16.94 16.38
N ARG A 183 7.63 -17.43 16.62
CA ARG A 183 6.64 -16.70 17.40
C ARG A 183 7.20 -16.40 18.78
N GLY A 184 7.25 -15.12 19.14
CA GLY A 184 7.71 -14.66 20.45
C GLY A 184 9.23 -14.56 20.63
N VAL A 185 10.03 -14.97 19.64
CA VAL A 185 11.50 -14.83 19.69
C VAL A 185 11.92 -13.35 19.61
N TYR A 186 11.16 -12.55 18.87
CA TYR A 186 11.41 -11.12 18.68
C TYR A 186 10.45 -10.22 19.48
N GLN A 187 9.56 -10.79 20.31
CA GLN A 187 8.67 -10.01 21.18
C GLN A 187 9.46 -9.35 22.31
N HIS A 188 9.24 -8.06 22.55
CA HIS A 188 9.92 -7.31 23.60
C HIS A 188 9.00 -7.03 24.80
N LYS A 189 9.61 -6.75 25.97
CA LYS A 189 8.87 -6.46 27.22
C LYS A 189 7.96 -5.22 27.14
N SER A 190 8.19 -4.31 26.19
CA SER A 190 7.25 -3.21 25.90
C SER A 190 5.98 -3.69 25.18
N ASP A 191 6.04 -4.85 24.51
CA ASP A 191 4.90 -5.54 23.91
C ASP A 191 4.15 -6.42 24.94
N GLU A 192 4.67 -6.59 26.17
CA GLU A 192 3.91 -7.19 27.28
C GLU A 192 2.81 -6.24 27.80
N VAL A 193 2.89 -4.95 27.46
CA VAL A 193 1.75 -4.01 27.53
C VAL A 193 1.02 -3.97 26.18
N ALA A 194 1.00 -5.09 25.45
CA ALA A 194 -0.09 -5.38 24.54
C ALA A 194 -1.35 -5.43 25.40
N HIS A 195 -1.99 -4.27 25.55
CA HIS A 195 -3.43 -4.23 25.80
C HIS A 195 -4.04 -5.30 24.90
N GLU A 196 -4.79 -6.23 25.50
CA GLU A 196 -5.67 -7.12 24.75
C GLU A 196 -6.40 -6.23 23.74
N GLU A 197 -6.01 -6.29 22.47
CA GLU A 197 -6.63 -5.48 21.46
C GLU A 197 -8.03 -6.03 21.32
N GLU A 198 -8.99 -5.34 21.94
CA GLU A 198 -10.37 -5.72 21.84
C GLU A 198 -10.83 -5.41 20.41
N PRO A 199 -11.46 -6.38 19.73
CA PRO A 199 -11.95 -6.15 18.39
C PRO A 199 -13.02 -5.05 18.44
N GLU A 200 -12.87 -4.01 17.61
CA GLU A 200 -13.85 -2.92 17.54
C GLU A 200 -15.25 -3.47 17.21
N TRP A 201 -15.30 -4.48 16.32
CA TRP A 201 -16.53 -5.11 15.86
C TRP A 201 -16.53 -6.62 16.11
N SER A 202 -17.71 -7.15 16.45
CA SER A 202 -17.92 -8.59 16.52
C SER A 202 -17.68 -9.25 15.16
N LYS A 203 -17.28 -10.52 15.15
CA LYS A 203 -16.95 -11.29 13.93
C LYS A 203 -17.99 -11.14 12.82
N GLY A 204 -19.28 -11.28 13.15
CA GLY A 204 -20.37 -11.18 12.17
C GLY A 204 -20.50 -9.77 11.59
N LYS A 205 -20.39 -8.73 12.43
CA LYS A 205 -20.44 -7.33 11.99
C LYS A 205 -19.22 -6.99 11.13
N ALA A 206 -18.02 -7.41 11.53
CA ALA A 206 -16.80 -7.17 10.78
C ALA A 206 -16.84 -7.84 9.40
N LEU A 207 -17.30 -9.10 9.32
CA LEU A 207 -17.47 -9.80 8.04
C LEU A 207 -18.48 -9.12 7.12
N LEU A 208 -19.63 -8.68 7.66
CA LEU A 208 -20.65 -7.97 6.90
C LEU A 208 -20.12 -6.64 6.34
N ILE A 209 -19.45 -5.84 7.19
CA ILE A 209 -18.88 -4.56 6.77
C ILE A 209 -17.78 -4.77 5.73
N LEU A 210 -16.91 -5.78 5.92
CA LEU A 210 -15.88 -6.12 4.95
C LEU A 210 -16.50 -6.45 3.59
N ALA A 211 -17.51 -7.32 3.55
CA ALA A 211 -18.17 -7.72 2.31
C ALA A 211 -18.82 -6.52 1.59
N ILE A 212 -19.57 -5.68 2.32
CA ILE A 212 -20.22 -4.49 1.75
C ILE A 212 -19.19 -3.50 1.23
N ALA A 213 -18.13 -3.22 2.02
CA ALA A 213 -17.07 -2.30 1.62
C ALA A 213 -16.32 -2.83 0.39
N THR A 214 -16.02 -4.13 0.32
CA THR A 214 -15.37 -4.75 -0.85
C THR A 214 -16.18 -4.60 -2.12
N ILE A 215 -17.49 -4.85 -2.07
CA ILE A 215 -18.38 -4.69 -3.23
C ILE A 215 -18.47 -3.21 -3.64
N ALA A 216 -18.60 -2.30 -2.67
CA ALA A 216 -18.67 -0.87 -2.94
C ALA A 216 -17.36 -0.34 -3.55
N VAL A 217 -16.20 -0.73 -3.00
CA VAL A 217 -14.89 -0.39 -3.56
C VAL A 217 -14.76 -0.96 -4.96
N ALA A 218 -15.14 -2.21 -5.20
CA ALA A 218 -15.06 -2.79 -6.54
C ALA A 218 -15.87 -2.00 -7.58
N TYR A 219 -17.12 -1.63 -7.25
CA TYR A 219 -17.96 -0.83 -8.13
C TYR A 219 -17.37 0.58 -8.40
N VAL A 220 -16.90 1.26 -7.35
CA VAL A 220 -16.34 2.61 -7.47
C VAL A 220 -14.99 2.59 -8.18
N SER A 221 -14.15 1.59 -7.93
CA SER A 221 -12.84 1.41 -8.56
C SER A 221 -12.95 1.11 -10.05
N GLU A 222 -13.91 0.27 -10.47
CA GLU A 222 -14.19 0.08 -11.89
C GLU A 222 -14.52 1.43 -12.57
N ALA A 223 -15.40 2.23 -11.95
CA ALA A 223 -15.75 3.54 -12.47
C ALA A 223 -14.58 4.54 -12.46
N LEU A 224 -13.72 4.48 -11.44
CA LEU A 224 -12.51 5.30 -11.31
C LEU A 224 -11.55 5.05 -12.47
N VAL A 225 -11.26 3.79 -12.78
CA VAL A 225 -10.30 3.42 -13.82
C VAL A 225 -10.68 4.01 -15.18
N HIS A 226 -11.98 4.03 -15.52
CA HIS A 226 -12.46 4.64 -16.77
C HIS A 226 -12.33 6.17 -16.84
N THR A 227 -11.97 6.84 -15.75
CA THR A 227 -11.74 8.30 -15.74
C THR A 227 -10.28 8.70 -15.94
N PHE A 228 -9.32 7.77 -15.83
CA PHE A 228 -7.89 8.08 -15.89
C PHE A 228 -7.48 8.76 -17.20
N GLU A 229 -7.90 8.23 -18.35
CA GLU A 229 -7.55 8.81 -19.66
C GLU A 229 -8.07 10.25 -19.82
N THR A 230 -9.31 10.51 -19.38
CA THR A 230 -9.91 11.84 -19.48
C THR A 230 -9.26 12.82 -18.51
N VAL A 231 -8.90 12.39 -17.30
CA VAL A 231 -8.19 13.20 -16.31
C VAL A 231 -6.80 13.53 -16.81
N ALA A 232 -6.07 12.54 -17.35
CA ALA A 232 -4.76 12.73 -17.97
C ALA A 232 -4.81 13.82 -19.05
N LYS A 233 -5.75 13.72 -19.99
CA LYS A 233 -5.94 14.72 -21.06
C LYS A 233 -6.38 16.09 -20.56
N SER A 234 -7.27 16.15 -19.57
CA SER A 234 -7.85 17.41 -19.09
C SER A 234 -6.88 18.24 -18.24
N PHE A 235 -6.08 17.58 -17.41
CA PHE A 235 -5.12 18.24 -16.52
C PHE A 235 -3.69 18.25 -17.08
N GLY A 236 -3.43 17.55 -18.19
CA GLY A 236 -2.09 17.39 -18.75
C GLY A 236 -1.19 16.52 -17.86
N TRP A 237 -1.77 15.56 -17.14
CA TRP A 237 -1.03 14.63 -16.28
C TRP A 237 -0.68 13.35 -17.05
N SER A 238 0.50 12.79 -16.79
CA SER A 238 0.87 11.47 -17.28
C SER A 238 0.13 10.36 -16.52
N GLU A 239 -0.12 9.23 -17.18
CA GLU A 239 -0.68 8.03 -16.53
C GLU A 239 0.25 7.54 -15.40
N LEU A 240 1.56 7.65 -15.61
CA LEU A 240 2.59 7.46 -14.60
C LEU A 240 2.34 8.31 -13.34
N PHE A 241 2.16 9.63 -13.48
CA PHE A 241 1.90 10.50 -12.32
C PHE A 241 0.60 10.13 -11.59
N ILE A 242 -0.47 9.83 -12.33
CA ILE A 242 -1.75 9.40 -11.75
C ILE A 242 -1.56 8.12 -10.93
N GLY A 243 -0.85 7.13 -11.46
CA GLY A 243 -0.57 5.88 -10.76
C GLY A 243 0.31 6.09 -9.53
N VAL A 244 1.49 6.69 -9.70
CA VAL A 244 2.50 6.84 -8.64
C VAL A 244 2.02 7.70 -7.48
N ILE A 245 1.26 8.76 -7.74
CA ILE A 245 0.86 9.70 -6.68
C ILE A 245 -0.59 9.49 -6.27
N ILE A 246 -1.53 9.57 -7.21
CA ILE A 246 -2.95 9.64 -6.85
C ILE A 246 -3.50 8.27 -6.46
N VAL A 247 -3.28 7.26 -7.30
CA VAL A 247 -3.81 5.91 -7.06
C VAL A 247 -3.19 5.32 -5.80
N ALA A 248 -1.88 5.41 -5.63
CA ALA A 248 -1.19 4.92 -4.44
C ALA A 248 -1.67 5.57 -3.13
N ILE A 249 -1.91 6.88 -3.12
CA ILE A 249 -2.47 7.57 -1.94
C ILE A 249 -3.87 7.03 -1.62
N VAL A 250 -4.70 6.83 -2.64
CA VAL A 250 -6.08 6.35 -2.46
C VAL A 250 -6.11 4.91 -1.97
N GLY A 251 -5.28 4.04 -2.53
CA GLY A 251 -5.22 2.62 -2.20
C GLY A 251 -4.75 2.34 -0.77
N ASN A 252 -3.77 3.11 -0.28
CA ASN A 252 -3.17 2.90 1.04
C ASN A 252 -3.70 3.86 2.13
N ALA A 253 -4.69 4.69 1.82
CA ALA A 253 -5.16 5.77 2.70
C ALA A 253 -5.55 5.30 4.13
N ALA A 254 -6.12 4.09 4.25
CA ALA A 254 -6.50 3.53 5.54
C ALA A 254 -5.27 3.24 6.42
N GLU A 255 -4.24 2.64 5.84
CA GLU A 255 -2.98 2.32 6.52
C GLU A 255 -2.21 3.60 6.86
N HIS A 256 -2.23 4.59 5.97
CA HIS A 256 -1.66 5.92 6.21
C HIS A 256 -2.21 6.52 7.50
N ALA A 257 -3.54 6.56 7.62
CA ALA A 257 -4.20 7.14 8.79
C ALA A 257 -3.86 6.37 10.07
N SER A 258 -3.89 5.04 10.02
CA SER A 258 -3.60 4.19 11.18
C SER A 258 -2.16 4.36 11.68
N ALA A 259 -1.16 4.35 10.79
CA ALA A 259 0.25 4.54 11.16
C ALA A 259 0.49 5.89 11.83
N ILE A 260 -0.04 6.97 11.26
CA ILE A 260 0.10 8.34 11.80
C ILE A 260 -0.53 8.44 13.19
N ILE A 261 -1.72 7.85 13.38
CA ILE A 261 -2.41 7.84 14.67
C ILE A 261 -1.59 7.07 15.72
N MET A 262 -1.00 5.93 15.34
CA MET A 262 -0.17 5.15 16.26
C MET A 262 1.11 5.89 16.65
N ALA A 263 1.79 6.54 15.69
CA ALA A 263 2.96 7.37 15.98
C ALA A 263 2.62 8.53 16.94
N TYR A 264 1.49 9.22 16.73
CA TYR A 264 1.00 10.27 17.63
C TYR A 264 0.66 9.77 19.04
N LYS A 265 0.25 8.50 19.17
CA LYS A 265 0.01 7.81 20.45
C LYS A 265 1.28 7.26 21.10
N ASN A 266 2.46 7.65 20.62
CA ASN A 266 3.76 7.13 21.04
C ASN A 266 3.99 5.64 20.77
N LYS A 267 3.29 5.08 19.79
CA LYS A 267 3.43 3.68 19.35
C LYS A 267 4.12 3.63 17.99
N VAL A 268 5.31 4.24 17.89
CA VAL A 268 6.04 4.35 16.63
C VAL A 268 6.46 2.99 16.06
N ASN A 269 6.71 1.98 16.92
CA ASN A 269 7.02 0.61 16.47
C ASN A 269 5.92 0.04 15.56
N ILE A 270 4.65 0.25 15.94
CA ILE A 270 3.48 -0.17 15.15
C ILE A 270 3.40 0.64 13.85
N ALA A 271 3.69 1.95 13.90
CA ALA A 271 3.68 2.79 12.69
C ALA A 271 4.72 2.34 11.66
N VAL A 272 5.94 1.99 12.12
CA VAL A 272 7.00 1.42 11.26
C VAL A 272 6.58 0.04 10.73
N GLU A 273 5.97 -0.80 11.57
CA GLU A 273 5.48 -2.12 11.14
C GLU A 273 4.39 -2.01 10.08
N ILE A 274 3.46 -1.04 10.20
CA ILE A 274 2.44 -0.77 9.19
C ILE A 274 3.09 -0.32 7.88
N ALA A 275 3.98 0.69 7.92
CA ALA A 275 4.60 1.24 6.72
C ALA A 275 5.48 0.21 5.98
N VAL A 276 6.40 -0.44 6.71
CA VAL A 276 7.32 -1.41 6.10
C VAL A 276 6.60 -2.72 5.79
N GLY A 277 5.70 -3.18 6.65
CA GLY A 277 4.92 -4.39 6.44
C GLY A 277 4.03 -4.30 5.21
N SER A 278 3.32 -3.18 5.02
CA SER A 278 2.53 -2.92 3.80
C SER A 278 3.42 -2.90 2.56
N THR A 279 4.57 -2.22 2.61
CA THR A 279 5.55 -2.23 1.50
C THR A 279 5.99 -3.64 1.12
N LEU A 280 6.29 -4.50 2.10
CA LEU A 280 6.65 -5.89 1.86
C LEU A 280 5.49 -6.69 1.27
N GLN A 281 4.25 -6.42 1.68
CA GLN A 281 3.06 -7.05 1.10
C GLN A 281 2.84 -6.62 -0.35
N ILE A 282 2.99 -5.33 -0.65
CA ILE A 282 2.90 -4.82 -2.02
C ILE A 282 3.93 -5.50 -2.91
N ALA A 283 5.19 -5.52 -2.47
CA ALA A 283 6.29 -6.05 -3.26
C ALA A 283 6.25 -7.59 -3.38
N MET A 284 6.04 -8.31 -2.28
CA MET A 284 6.17 -9.78 -2.26
C MET A 284 4.86 -10.54 -2.46
N PHE A 285 3.71 -9.86 -2.45
CA PHE A 285 2.40 -10.48 -2.62
C PHE A 285 1.55 -9.79 -3.70
N VAL A 286 1.23 -8.50 -3.56
CA VAL A 286 0.30 -7.80 -4.49
C VAL A 286 0.85 -7.77 -5.92
N ALA A 287 2.08 -7.28 -6.12
CA ALA A 287 2.71 -7.23 -7.43
C ALA A 287 2.82 -8.62 -8.08
N PRO A 288 3.35 -9.67 -7.40
CA PRO A 288 3.34 -11.04 -7.90
C PRO A 288 1.96 -11.57 -8.28
N VAL A 289 0.95 -11.34 -7.44
CA VAL A 289 -0.42 -11.79 -7.71
C VAL A 289 -0.95 -11.12 -8.97
N LEU A 290 -0.69 -9.83 -9.18
CA LEU A 290 -1.10 -9.12 -10.40
C LEU A 290 -0.40 -9.66 -11.66
N VAL A 291 0.89 -9.98 -11.58
CA VAL A 291 1.62 -10.63 -12.70
C VAL A 291 0.97 -11.97 -13.04
N LEU A 292 0.66 -12.80 -12.04
CA LEU A 292 0.02 -14.10 -12.24
C LEU A 292 -1.43 -13.95 -12.75
N LEU A 293 -2.19 -12.98 -12.27
CA LEU A 293 -3.53 -12.69 -12.76
C LEU A 293 -3.52 -12.18 -14.21
N SER A 294 -2.46 -11.46 -14.62
CA SER A 294 -2.29 -11.03 -16.01
C SER A 294 -2.16 -12.20 -17.00
N MET A 295 -1.87 -13.42 -16.53
CA MET A 295 -1.89 -14.63 -17.36
C MET A 295 -3.28 -14.88 -17.95
N PHE A 296 -4.34 -14.49 -17.24
CA PHE A 296 -5.73 -14.63 -17.68
C PHE A 296 -6.28 -13.35 -18.34
N SER A 297 -5.52 -12.25 -18.30
CA SER A 297 -5.86 -11.01 -19.00
C SER A 297 -5.40 -11.05 -20.46
N ALA A 298 -6.04 -10.20 -21.27
CA ALA A 298 -5.67 -9.97 -22.66
C ALA A 298 -4.24 -9.38 -22.78
N GLN A 299 -3.84 -8.54 -21.83
CA GLN A 299 -2.50 -7.97 -21.78
C GLN A 299 -1.66 -8.60 -20.65
N LYS A 300 -0.39 -8.90 -20.97
CA LYS A 300 0.56 -9.48 -20.03
C LYS A 300 1.31 -8.37 -19.31
N MET A 301 1.37 -8.43 -17.99
CA MET A 301 2.07 -7.46 -17.15
C MET A 301 3.40 -8.05 -16.67
N PRO A 302 4.53 -7.75 -17.30
CA PRO A 302 5.85 -8.05 -16.74
C PRO A 302 6.19 -7.07 -15.61
N LEU A 303 7.12 -7.45 -14.73
CA LEU A 303 7.67 -6.59 -13.67
C LEU A 303 8.76 -5.67 -14.24
N VAL A 304 8.38 -4.82 -15.19
CA VAL A 304 9.29 -3.90 -15.89
C VAL A 304 8.88 -2.50 -15.49
N PHE A 305 9.74 -1.82 -14.74
CA PHE A 305 9.49 -0.48 -14.20
C PHE A 305 10.38 0.51 -14.91
N THR A 306 9.92 1.74 -15.11
CA THR A 306 10.77 2.75 -15.71
C THR A 306 11.96 3.09 -14.80
N ILE A 307 13.06 3.57 -15.40
CA ILE A 307 14.24 3.99 -14.63
C ILE A 307 13.91 5.01 -13.51
N PRO A 308 13.07 6.05 -13.75
CA PRO A 308 12.65 6.95 -12.68
C PRO A 308 11.93 6.25 -11.52
N GLU A 309 11.03 5.30 -11.81
CA GLU A 309 10.34 4.50 -10.79
C GLU A 309 11.32 3.68 -9.97
N LEU A 310 12.22 2.97 -10.64
CA LEU A 310 13.16 2.06 -10.00
C LEU A 310 14.16 2.81 -9.12
N VAL A 311 14.75 3.89 -9.63
CA VAL A 311 15.69 4.72 -8.85
C VAL A 311 14.99 5.35 -7.64
N SER A 312 13.74 5.79 -7.80
CA SER A 312 12.95 6.34 -6.70
C SER A 312 12.69 5.29 -5.61
N MET A 313 12.25 4.08 -5.98
CA MET A 313 12.01 2.99 -5.03
C MET A 313 13.29 2.57 -4.29
N ILE A 314 14.41 2.41 -5.02
CA ILE A 314 15.70 2.11 -4.42
C ILE A 314 16.09 3.19 -3.40
N THR A 315 15.99 4.46 -3.80
CA THR A 315 16.32 5.60 -2.94
C THR A 315 15.44 5.62 -1.69
N ALA A 316 14.14 5.35 -1.84
CA ALA A 316 13.21 5.28 -0.71
C ALA A 316 13.57 4.16 0.28
N VAL A 317 13.92 2.98 -0.23
CA VAL A 317 14.37 1.86 0.59
C VAL A 317 15.65 2.22 1.36
N PHE A 318 16.68 2.72 0.67
CA PHE A 318 17.94 3.08 1.33
C PHE A 318 17.77 4.20 2.36
N LEU A 319 16.97 5.22 2.05
CA LEU A 319 16.70 6.33 2.98
C LEU A 319 15.96 5.84 4.23
N THR A 320 14.98 4.96 4.05
CA THR A 320 14.25 4.35 5.18
C THR A 320 15.16 3.48 6.03
N ILE A 321 16.04 2.68 5.42
CA ILE A 321 17.01 1.86 6.15
C ILE A 321 17.99 2.74 6.93
N ALA A 322 18.48 3.81 6.31
CA ALA A 322 19.41 4.74 6.95
C ALA A 322 18.79 5.41 8.19
N ILE A 323 17.54 5.85 8.10
CA ILE A 323 16.80 6.45 9.22
C ILE A 323 16.41 5.40 10.26
N SER A 324 16.13 4.16 9.84
CA SER A 324 15.64 3.12 10.77
C SER A 324 16.76 2.39 11.54
N ASN A 325 18.03 2.70 11.28
CA ASN A 325 19.16 1.85 11.69
C ASN A 325 19.49 1.93 13.19
N ASP A 326 19.30 3.10 13.81
CA ASP A 326 19.61 3.34 15.22
C ASP A 326 18.44 3.06 16.17
N GLY A 327 17.25 2.78 15.61
CA GLY A 327 16.05 2.41 16.38
C GLY A 327 15.38 3.59 17.07
N ASP A 328 15.66 4.82 16.64
CA ASP A 328 15.03 6.02 17.18
C ASP A 328 14.62 6.96 16.06
N THR A 329 13.62 7.80 16.33
CA THR A 329 13.14 8.79 15.35
C THR A 329 12.89 10.16 15.95
N ASN A 330 12.98 11.19 15.12
CA ASN A 330 12.59 12.56 15.45
C ASN A 330 11.83 13.25 14.31
N TRP A 331 11.29 14.43 14.59
CA TRP A 331 10.49 15.18 13.62
C TRP A 331 11.27 15.58 12.36
N PHE A 332 12.60 15.80 12.47
CA PHE A 332 13.42 16.24 11.35
C PHE A 332 13.69 15.10 10.37
N GLU A 333 13.88 13.88 10.86
CA GLU A 333 13.91 12.67 10.00
C GLU A 333 12.58 12.47 9.28
N GLY A 334 11.46 12.68 9.97
CA GLY A 334 10.15 12.70 9.34
C GLY A 334 10.05 13.75 8.23
N GLY A 335 10.51 14.98 8.51
CA GLY A 335 10.60 16.05 7.50
C GLY A 335 11.51 15.70 6.32
N THR A 336 12.59 14.96 6.55
CA THR A 336 13.53 14.52 5.50
C THR A 336 12.86 13.52 4.55
N LEU A 337 12.14 12.54 5.09
CA LEU A 337 11.36 11.58 4.30
C LEU A 337 10.27 12.28 3.48
N LEU A 338 9.54 13.22 4.09
CA LEU A 338 8.51 14.00 3.39
C LEU A 338 9.08 14.88 2.28
N ALA A 339 10.23 15.52 2.52
CA ALA A 339 10.92 16.31 1.51
C ALA A 339 11.34 15.43 0.33
N ALA A 340 11.89 14.24 0.58
CA ALA A 340 12.22 13.27 -0.47
C ALA A 340 10.98 12.86 -1.28
N TYR A 341 9.86 12.54 -0.61
CA TYR A 341 8.60 12.20 -1.29
C TYR A 341 8.10 13.33 -2.21
N VAL A 342 8.10 14.58 -1.71
CA VAL A 342 7.66 15.74 -2.50
C VAL A 342 8.58 16.00 -3.69
N ILE A 343 9.90 15.89 -3.51
CA ILE A 343 10.87 16.05 -4.62
C ILE A 343 10.62 14.99 -5.70
N MET A 344 10.45 13.73 -5.31
CA MET A 344 10.12 12.65 -6.24
C MET A 344 8.78 12.91 -6.93
N GLY A 345 7.75 13.35 -6.19
CA GLY A 345 6.42 13.67 -6.73
C GLY A 345 6.45 14.81 -7.75
N ILE A 346 7.26 15.86 -7.52
CA ILE A 346 7.50 16.92 -8.51
C ILE A 346 8.20 16.34 -9.74
N GLY A 347 9.18 15.45 -9.55
CA GLY A 347 9.84 14.75 -10.64
C GLY A 347 8.86 13.97 -11.53
N PHE A 348 8.00 13.13 -10.92
CA PHE A 348 6.97 12.39 -11.65
C PHE A 348 5.91 13.29 -12.32
N TYR A 349 5.60 14.44 -11.72
CA TYR A 349 4.68 15.41 -12.32
C TYR A 349 5.24 16.04 -13.61
N LEU A 350 6.56 16.20 -13.69
CA LEU A 350 7.24 16.85 -14.82
C LEU A 350 7.58 15.87 -15.96
N LEU A 351 7.32 14.56 -15.80
CA LEU A 351 7.48 13.52 -16.82
C LEU A 351 6.20 13.35 -17.64
#